data_AF-A0A557SWL8-F1
#
_entry.id   AF-A0A557SWL8-F1
#
_cell.length_a   1.000
_cell.length_b   1.000
_cell.length_c   1.000
_cell.angle_alpha   90.00
_cell.angle_beta   90.00
_cell.angle_gamma   90.00
#
_symmetry.space_group_name_H-M   'P 1'
#
loop_
_entity.id
_entity.type
_entity.pdbx_description
1 polymer ?
#
loop_
_entity_poly.entity_id
_entity_poly.type
_entity_poly.pdbx_seq_one_letter_code
_entity_poly.pdbx_strand_id
1 'polypeptide(L)'
;MFDHNEGNIGARNKSPSRVRNFLLGFMIASIFSVLAIGVTSSQNSIATTQEVGSSQSPTDGYDIHVTVNRHDSENLDAPMNHYCKLDTKIVAVCQLYAGEGADAQLAQVEFIITADQYAELPSRDKQNWHNHAVELTPERGSPAFVSLPPGVNGTELLTTLQGTYGKVVTLWDPSDDLPDYPPYVFAVDSPFALGQDTNNDLAQLWETGDVTNSESGSNSESGSNSESGSNSESN
;
A
#
# COMPACT_ATOMS: atom_id res chain seq x y z
N MET A 1 27.81 0.16 85.72
CA MET A 1 27.61 -1.29 85.55
C MET A 1 28.47 -1.68 84.35
N PHE A 2 29.74 -2.01 84.58
CA PHE A 2 30.28 -3.39 84.58
C PHE A 2 30.05 -4.07 83.22
N ASP A 3 31.02 -4.62 82.50
CA ASP A 3 32.43 -4.87 82.79
C ASP A 3 33.17 -5.25 81.49
N HIS A 4 34.51 -5.22 81.57
CA HIS A 4 35.50 -5.53 80.54
C HIS A 4 35.61 -7.02 80.16
N ASN A 5 36.16 -7.31 78.97
CA ASN A 5 37.15 -8.39 78.76
C ASN A 5 37.79 -8.25 77.35
N GLU A 6 39.02 -7.73 77.22
CA GLU A 6 40.33 -8.43 77.28
C GLU A 6 40.56 -9.40 76.12
N GLY A 7 41.61 -9.16 75.32
CA GLY A 7 41.87 -9.96 74.14
C GLY A 7 43.13 -9.65 73.31
N ASN A 8 44.28 -9.62 73.98
CA ASN A 8 45.53 -10.26 73.49
C ASN A 8 46.49 -9.53 72.50
N ILE A 9 47.65 -9.15 73.07
CA ILE A 9 49.04 -9.43 72.65
C ILE A 9 49.49 -9.08 71.21
N GLY A 10 50.52 -8.22 71.15
CA GLY A 10 51.79 -8.70 70.59
C GLY A 10 52.43 -7.92 69.44
N ALA A 11 53.52 -7.23 69.79
CA ALA A 11 54.73 -7.06 68.99
C ALA A 11 54.71 -6.15 67.74
N ARG A 12 55.16 -4.91 67.98
CA ARG A 12 55.93 -4.10 67.02
C ARG A 12 57.20 -4.84 66.60
N ASN A 13 57.51 -4.81 65.30
CA ASN A 13 58.90 -4.74 64.82
C ASN A 13 59.01 -3.97 63.47
N LYS A 14 59.73 -2.84 63.55
CA LYS A 14 60.58 -2.09 62.58
C LYS A 14 60.35 -2.33 61.06
N SER A 15 59.87 -1.33 60.29
CA SER A 15 60.60 -0.24 59.54
C SER A 15 61.10 -0.68 58.14
N PRO A 16 61.33 0.16 57.09
CA PRO A 16 61.12 1.61 56.89
C PRO A 16 60.40 2.03 55.57
N SER A 17 60.20 3.35 55.47
CA SER A 17 60.20 4.24 54.28
C SER A 17 59.08 4.17 53.23
N ARG A 18 58.30 5.26 53.26
CA ARG A 18 57.29 5.73 52.30
C ARG A 18 57.88 5.96 50.90
N VAL A 19 57.19 5.47 49.87
CA VAL A 19 57.28 6.02 48.51
C VAL A 19 56.11 6.99 48.33
N ARG A 20 56.44 8.24 47.98
CA ARG A 20 55.52 9.37 47.81
C ARG A 20 55.28 9.60 46.31
N ASN A 21 54.01 9.52 45.91
CA ASN A 21 53.50 10.07 44.65
C ASN A 21 53.71 11.60 44.60
N PHE A 22 54.09 12.16 43.45
CA PHE A 22 53.28 13.14 42.71
C PHE A 22 53.91 13.59 41.37
N LEU A 23 53.11 13.41 40.31
CA LEU A 23 52.87 14.21 39.09
C LEU A 23 53.98 15.05 38.41
N LEU A 24 54.12 14.81 37.09
CA LEU A 24 54.20 15.74 35.95
C LEU A 24 54.23 14.82 34.69
N GLY A 25 53.61 15.00 33.53
CA GLY A 25 52.87 16.06 32.85
C GLY A 25 52.85 15.67 31.35
N PHE A 26 51.78 16.01 30.64
CA PHE A 26 51.64 16.04 29.16
C PHE A 26 51.97 14.79 28.31
N MET A 27 50.92 14.09 27.87
CA MET A 27 50.88 13.35 26.61
C MET A 27 49.57 13.70 25.89
N ILE A 28 49.66 14.51 24.84
CA ILE A 28 48.60 14.67 23.84
C ILE A 28 48.75 13.47 22.90
N ALA A 29 47.89 12.47 23.08
CA ALA A 29 47.71 11.40 22.09
C ALA A 29 46.26 11.48 21.60
N SER A 30 46.12 11.80 20.32
CA SER A 30 44.86 11.93 19.60
C SER A 30 44.08 10.62 19.62
N ILE A 31 43.01 10.57 20.42
CA ILE A 31 42.03 9.48 20.39
C ILE A 31 40.90 9.91 19.44
N PHE A 32 41.01 9.54 18.15
CA PHE A 32 39.85 9.49 17.27
C PHE A 32 39.10 8.19 17.56
N SER A 33 38.24 8.21 18.58
CA SER A 33 37.20 7.21 18.75
C SER A 33 36.00 7.60 17.88
N VAL A 34 35.99 7.17 16.62
CA VAL A 34 34.76 7.14 15.82
C VAL A 34 34.06 5.81 16.11
N LEU A 35 33.11 5.88 17.03
CA LEU A 35 32.08 4.87 17.21
C LEU A 35 31.04 5.07 16.10
N ALA A 36 31.17 4.33 15.00
CA ALA A 36 30.12 4.19 14.00
C ALA A 36 29.65 2.72 14.02
N ILE A 37 28.75 2.41 14.95
CA ILE A 37 27.87 1.25 14.80
C ILE A 37 26.83 1.67 13.76
N GLY A 38 27.20 1.55 12.49
CA GLY A 38 26.22 1.55 11.41
C GLY A 38 25.50 0.21 11.44
N VAL A 39 24.30 0.21 12.00
CA VAL A 39 23.34 -0.88 11.79
C VAL A 39 23.05 -0.88 10.29
N THR A 40 23.66 -1.81 9.56
CA THR A 40 23.26 -2.07 8.18
C THR A 40 21.95 -2.82 8.25
N SER A 41 20.85 -2.08 8.11
CA SER A 41 19.56 -2.67 7.76
C SER A 41 19.75 -3.36 6.42
N SER A 42 19.90 -4.68 6.43
CA SER A 42 19.80 -5.51 5.24
C SER A 42 18.37 -5.38 4.70
N GLN A 43 18.17 -4.43 3.79
CA GLN A 43 16.98 -4.41 2.95
C GLN A 43 17.10 -5.63 2.03
N ASN A 44 16.14 -6.56 2.13
CA ASN A 44 15.96 -7.61 1.15
C ASN A 44 15.52 -6.95 -0.17
N SER A 45 16.49 -6.56 -1.00
CA SER A 45 16.23 -6.14 -2.37
C SER A 45 16.00 -7.40 -3.21
N ILE A 46 14.77 -7.57 -3.73
CA ILE A 46 14.45 -8.56 -4.80
C ILE A 46 14.83 -7.97 -6.18
N ALA A 47 15.63 -6.91 -6.22
CA ALA A 47 16.15 -6.39 -7.48
C ALA A 47 17.37 -7.22 -7.90
N THR A 48 17.15 -8.21 -8.77
CA THR A 48 18.24 -8.80 -9.55
C THR A 48 18.90 -7.69 -10.36
N THR A 49 20.15 -7.38 -10.06
CA THR A 49 21.04 -6.66 -10.98
C THR A 49 21.17 -7.49 -12.26
N GLN A 50 20.43 -7.13 -13.30
CA GLN A 50 20.70 -7.62 -14.65
C GLN A 50 22.00 -7.00 -15.15
N GLU A 51 22.88 -7.84 -15.69
CA GLU A 51 24.03 -7.47 -16.50
C GLU A 51 23.59 -6.53 -17.64
N VAL A 52 24.21 -5.35 -17.71
CA VAL A 52 23.96 -4.32 -18.72
C VAL A 52 24.46 -4.82 -20.07
N GLY A 53 23.57 -5.50 -20.80
CA GLY A 53 23.88 -6.18 -22.06
C GLY A 53 22.75 -6.15 -23.07
N SER A 54 22.02 -5.02 -23.19
CA SER A 54 21.26 -4.63 -24.38
C SER A 54 20.78 -3.18 -24.18
N SER A 55 20.57 -2.45 -25.27
CA SER A 55 19.96 -1.10 -25.23
C SER A 55 18.53 -1.23 -24.70
N GLN A 56 18.34 -1.15 -23.38
CA GLN A 56 17.03 -1.25 -22.77
C GLN A 56 16.17 -0.04 -23.17
N SER A 57 15.00 -0.33 -23.74
CA SER A 57 14.00 0.67 -24.11
C SER A 57 13.09 0.99 -22.90
N PRO A 58 12.41 2.15 -22.87
CA PRO A 58 11.46 2.46 -21.79
C PRO A 58 10.30 1.48 -21.64
N THR A 59 10.00 0.69 -22.68
CA THR A 59 8.96 -0.33 -22.70
C THR A 59 9.43 -1.70 -22.21
N ASP A 60 10.74 -1.87 -21.97
CA ASP A 60 11.28 -3.13 -21.46
C ASP A 60 10.93 -3.30 -19.97
N GLY A 61 10.81 -4.56 -19.53
CA GLY A 61 10.62 -4.92 -18.12
C GLY A 61 9.17 -5.02 -17.63
N TYR A 62 8.18 -4.86 -18.51
CA TYR A 62 6.78 -5.18 -18.20
C TYR A 62 6.51 -6.69 -18.37
N ASP A 63 7.26 -7.52 -17.63
CA ASP A 63 7.36 -8.97 -17.79
C ASP A 63 6.72 -9.78 -16.64
N ILE A 64 6.11 -9.10 -15.67
CA ILE A 64 5.18 -9.69 -14.70
C ILE A 64 3.78 -9.63 -15.31
N HIS A 65 3.24 -10.78 -15.71
CA HIS A 65 1.90 -10.88 -16.32
C HIS A 65 0.92 -11.59 -15.38
N VAL A 66 -0.05 -10.83 -14.89
CA VAL A 66 -1.14 -11.29 -14.01
C VAL A 66 -2.47 -10.89 -14.61
N THR A 67 -3.50 -11.71 -14.47
CA THR A 67 -4.88 -11.31 -14.76
C THR A 67 -5.66 -11.12 -13.47
N VAL A 68 -6.39 -10.01 -13.38
CA VAL A 68 -7.30 -9.71 -12.26
C VAL A 68 -8.58 -9.12 -12.82
N ASN A 69 -9.73 -9.49 -12.25
CA ASN A 69 -11.03 -8.92 -12.60
C ASN A 69 -11.31 -7.65 -11.77
N ARG A 70 -12.52 -7.10 -11.83
CA ARG A 70 -12.97 -5.93 -11.04
C ARG A 70 -12.24 -4.62 -11.36
N HIS A 71 -11.58 -4.55 -12.50
CA HIS A 71 -10.87 -3.37 -12.99
C HIS A 71 -11.60 -2.68 -14.14
N ASP A 72 -12.60 -3.34 -14.74
CA ASP A 72 -13.49 -2.79 -15.75
C ASP A 72 -14.78 -2.27 -15.06
N SER A 73 -15.10 -0.98 -15.28
CA SER A 73 -16.23 -0.28 -14.65
C SER A 73 -17.58 -0.91 -14.98
N GLU A 74 -17.73 -1.39 -16.21
CA GLU A 74 -18.99 -1.84 -16.78
C GLU A 74 -19.09 -3.37 -16.77
N ASN A 75 -17.95 -4.06 -16.73
CA ASN A 75 -17.88 -5.51 -16.62
C ASN A 75 -16.91 -5.97 -15.52
N LEU A 76 -17.37 -5.89 -14.28
CA LEU A 76 -16.62 -6.27 -13.08
C LEU A 76 -16.06 -7.71 -13.08
N ASP A 77 -16.58 -8.62 -13.89
CA ASP A 77 -16.07 -9.99 -14.00
C ASP A 77 -15.08 -10.19 -15.16
N ALA A 78 -14.93 -9.20 -16.04
CA ALA A 78 -13.94 -9.24 -17.12
C ALA A 78 -12.51 -9.26 -16.55
N PRO A 79 -11.64 -10.17 -17.03
CA PRO A 79 -10.24 -10.15 -16.66
C PRO A 79 -9.52 -9.00 -17.36
N MET A 80 -8.73 -8.25 -16.58
CA MET A 80 -7.78 -7.26 -17.08
C MET A 80 -6.36 -7.81 -17.00
N ASN A 81 -5.64 -7.73 -18.12
CA ASN A 81 -4.28 -8.24 -18.24
C ASN A 81 -3.28 -7.19 -17.74
N HIS A 82 -2.73 -7.41 -16.56
CA HIS A 82 -1.70 -6.57 -15.95
C HIS A 82 -0.34 -7.03 -16.43
N TYR A 83 0.35 -6.16 -17.17
CA TYR A 83 1.77 -6.28 -17.43
C TYR A 83 2.48 -5.27 -16.55
N CYS A 84 3.22 -5.75 -15.55
CA CYS A 84 3.83 -4.92 -14.51
C CYS A 84 5.35 -4.91 -14.64
N LYS A 85 5.94 -3.75 -14.34
CA LYS A 85 7.38 -3.59 -14.11
C LYS A 85 7.62 -3.06 -12.70
N LEU A 86 8.69 -3.53 -12.06
CA LEU A 86 9.12 -2.98 -10.77
C LEU A 86 9.65 -1.56 -10.95
N ASP A 87 9.44 -0.72 -9.95
CA ASP A 87 9.94 0.65 -9.90
C ASP A 87 10.92 0.83 -8.72
N THR A 88 11.73 1.88 -8.78
CA THR A 88 12.75 2.16 -7.74
C THR A 88 12.28 3.17 -6.69
N LYS A 89 11.22 3.93 -6.98
CA LYS A 89 10.62 4.93 -6.10
C LYS A 89 9.33 4.41 -5.49
N ILE A 90 8.55 3.67 -6.25
CA ILE A 90 7.35 2.96 -5.80
C ILE A 90 7.56 1.46 -5.99
N VAL A 91 6.54 0.63 -5.76
CA VAL A 91 6.67 -0.83 -5.90
C VAL A 91 6.68 -1.23 -7.37
N ALA A 92 5.67 -0.82 -8.13
CA ALA A 92 5.53 -1.19 -9.54
C ALA A 92 4.63 -0.22 -10.31
N VAL A 93 4.74 -0.28 -11.64
CA VAL A 93 3.81 0.34 -12.58
C VAL A 93 3.32 -0.74 -13.53
N CYS A 94 2.02 -0.80 -13.77
CA CYS A 94 1.41 -1.77 -14.67
C CYS A 94 0.69 -1.10 -15.83
N GLN A 95 0.73 -1.76 -16.99
CA GLN A 95 -0.13 -1.50 -18.13
C GLN A 95 -1.23 -2.55 -18.11
N LEU A 96 -2.49 -2.11 -18.15
CA LEU A 96 -3.65 -2.99 -18.08
C LEU A 96 -4.33 -3.02 -19.44
N TYR A 97 -4.45 -4.23 -19.99
CA TYR A 97 -5.04 -4.46 -21.30
C TYR A 97 -6.38 -5.19 -21.19
N ALA A 98 -7.35 -4.72 -21.95
CA ALA A 98 -8.63 -5.40 -22.15
C ALA A 98 -8.52 -6.38 -23.33
N GLY A 99 -8.87 -7.65 -23.08
CA GLY A 99 -8.71 -8.73 -24.05
C GLY A 99 -7.31 -9.35 -24.04
N GLU A 100 -7.08 -10.29 -24.94
CA GLU A 100 -5.84 -11.08 -25.05
C GLU A 100 -5.18 -10.88 -26.42
N GLY A 101 -3.87 -11.16 -26.50
CA GLY A 101 -3.12 -11.15 -27.75
C GLY A 101 -2.65 -9.76 -28.18
N ALA A 102 -2.13 -9.67 -29.42
CA ALA A 102 -1.46 -8.48 -29.91
C ALA A 102 -2.40 -7.30 -30.19
N ASP A 103 -3.69 -7.56 -30.36
CA ASP A 103 -4.72 -6.56 -30.64
C ASP A 103 -5.45 -6.10 -29.36
N ALA A 104 -5.00 -6.57 -28.19
CA ALA A 104 -5.58 -6.17 -26.90
C ALA A 104 -5.46 -4.65 -26.70
N GLN A 105 -6.52 -4.03 -26.21
CA GLN A 105 -6.58 -2.59 -26.02
C GLN A 105 -5.88 -2.20 -24.74
N LEU A 106 -4.91 -1.27 -24.80
CA LEU A 106 -4.40 -0.62 -23.60
C LEU A 106 -5.51 0.27 -23.02
N ALA A 107 -6.04 -0.14 -21.86
CA ALA A 107 -7.17 0.52 -21.24
C ALA A 107 -6.76 1.38 -20.05
N GLN A 108 -5.81 0.90 -19.23
CA GLN A 108 -5.51 1.53 -17.95
C GLN A 108 -4.01 1.47 -17.61
N VAL A 109 -3.61 2.31 -16.67
CA VAL A 109 -2.30 2.24 -16.00
C VAL A 109 -2.54 2.11 -14.50
N GLU A 110 -1.79 1.24 -13.86
CA GLU A 110 -1.80 1.12 -12.41
C GLU A 110 -0.46 1.53 -11.80
N PHE A 111 -0.54 2.25 -10.69
CA PHE A 111 0.60 2.52 -9.81
C PHE A 111 0.45 1.73 -8.52
N ILE A 112 1.53 1.07 -8.10
CA ILE A 112 1.55 0.27 -6.87
C ILE A 112 2.55 0.88 -5.89
N ILE A 113 2.10 1.19 -4.67
CA ILE A 113 2.91 1.80 -3.61
C ILE A 113 2.93 0.94 -2.34
N THR A 114 3.88 1.20 -1.46
CA THR A 114 3.93 0.54 -0.14
C THR A 114 2.86 1.09 0.80
N ALA A 115 2.53 0.31 1.84
CA ALA A 115 1.65 0.78 2.92
C ALA A 115 2.16 2.06 3.61
N ASP A 116 3.49 2.21 3.77
CA ASP A 116 4.10 3.42 4.36
C ASP A 116 3.88 4.64 3.46
N GLN A 117 4.10 4.50 2.15
CA GLN A 117 3.82 5.56 1.17
C GLN A 117 2.34 5.93 1.16
N TYR A 118 1.45 4.94 1.22
CA TYR A 118 0.02 5.17 1.34
C TYR A 118 -0.34 5.94 2.62
N ALA A 119 0.29 5.62 3.74
CA ALA A 119 0.06 6.31 5.00
C ALA A 119 0.41 7.81 4.92
N GLU A 120 1.43 8.16 4.15
CA GLU A 120 1.91 9.54 3.92
C GLU A 120 1.07 10.33 2.92
N LEU A 121 0.18 9.70 2.15
CA LEU A 121 -0.66 10.40 1.18
C LEU A 121 -1.59 11.42 1.86
N PRO A 122 -1.89 12.55 1.21
CA PRO A 122 -2.97 13.44 1.63
C PRO A 122 -4.30 12.68 1.70
N SER A 123 -5.12 12.95 2.72
CA SER A 123 -6.40 12.24 2.91
C SER A 123 -7.29 12.26 1.65
N ARG A 124 -7.28 13.37 0.91
CA ARG A 124 -8.03 13.54 -0.34
C ARG A 124 -7.62 12.56 -1.45
N ASP A 125 -6.39 12.06 -1.42
CA ASP A 125 -5.91 11.15 -2.45
C ASP A 125 -6.09 9.69 -2.04
N LYS A 126 -6.13 9.37 -0.74
CA LYS A 126 -6.28 7.99 -0.24
C LYS A 126 -7.51 7.26 -0.80
N GLN A 127 -8.60 7.96 -1.04
CA GLN A 127 -9.83 7.41 -1.65
C GLN A 127 -9.63 6.87 -3.08
N ASN A 128 -8.56 7.27 -3.75
CA ASN A 128 -8.23 6.86 -5.12
C ASN A 128 -7.38 5.58 -5.16
N TRP A 129 -7.06 5.00 -4.00
CA TRP A 129 -6.22 3.81 -3.89
C TRP A 129 -7.02 2.67 -3.26
N HIS A 130 -6.74 1.45 -3.71
CA HIS A 130 -7.36 0.23 -3.20
C HIS A 130 -6.30 -0.67 -2.55
N ASN A 131 -6.73 -1.50 -1.60
CA ASN A 131 -5.83 -2.34 -0.84
C ASN A 131 -5.74 -3.73 -1.49
N HIS A 132 -4.56 -4.10 -1.96
CA HIS A 132 -4.33 -5.40 -2.60
C HIS A 132 -4.59 -6.59 -1.66
N ALA A 133 -4.48 -6.42 -0.34
CA ALA A 133 -4.87 -7.47 0.61
C ALA A 133 -6.36 -7.83 0.52
N VAL A 134 -7.21 -6.87 0.14
CA VAL A 134 -8.66 -7.03 0.00
C VAL A 134 -9.00 -7.53 -1.40
N GLU A 135 -8.39 -6.94 -2.41
CA GLU A 135 -8.56 -7.31 -3.82
C GLU A 135 -8.16 -8.78 -4.09
N LEU A 136 -7.02 -9.22 -3.55
CA LEU A 136 -6.45 -10.56 -3.80
C LEU A 136 -7.06 -11.65 -2.89
N THR A 137 -8.24 -11.39 -2.31
CA THR A 137 -9.01 -12.40 -1.57
C THR A 137 -9.81 -13.27 -2.54
N PRO A 138 -10.00 -14.57 -2.26
CA PRO A 138 -10.77 -15.47 -3.14
C PRO A 138 -12.18 -14.97 -3.47
N GLU A 139 -12.79 -14.20 -2.56
CA GLU A 139 -14.13 -13.65 -2.71
C GLU A 139 -14.19 -12.42 -3.62
N ARG A 140 -13.08 -11.72 -3.82
CA ARG A 140 -13.01 -10.47 -4.60
C ARG A 140 -12.31 -10.61 -5.93
N GLY A 141 -11.24 -11.39 -5.98
CA GLY A 141 -10.44 -11.61 -7.17
C GLY A 141 -9.64 -12.89 -7.06
N SER A 142 -9.56 -13.63 -8.18
CA SER A 142 -8.64 -14.76 -8.29
C SER A 142 -7.52 -14.35 -9.23
N PRO A 143 -6.44 -13.72 -8.73
CA PRO A 143 -5.32 -13.34 -9.56
C PRO A 143 -4.74 -14.61 -10.20
N ALA A 144 -4.63 -14.63 -11.53
CA ALA A 144 -3.94 -15.70 -12.23
C ALA A 144 -2.58 -15.21 -12.70
N PHE A 145 -1.51 -15.83 -12.20
CA PHE A 145 -0.16 -15.62 -12.71
C PHE A 145 -0.03 -16.30 -14.06
N VAL A 146 -0.03 -15.52 -15.15
CA VAL A 146 0.06 -16.03 -16.51
C VAL A 146 1.52 -16.24 -16.92
N SER A 147 2.38 -15.26 -16.62
CA SER A 147 3.81 -15.35 -16.88
C SER A 147 4.59 -14.52 -15.86
N LEU A 148 5.74 -15.01 -15.44
CA LEU A 148 6.63 -14.33 -14.50
C LEU A 148 8.07 -14.31 -15.02
N PRO A 149 8.87 -13.30 -14.66
CA PRO A 149 10.28 -13.27 -15.03
C PRO A 149 11.03 -14.49 -14.46
N PRO A 150 12.08 -14.99 -15.15
CA PRO A 150 12.87 -16.11 -14.64
C PRO A 150 13.40 -15.85 -13.23
N GLY A 151 13.15 -16.79 -12.32
CA GLY A 151 13.60 -16.71 -10.92
C GLY A 151 12.64 -15.98 -9.97
N VAL A 152 11.53 -15.43 -10.47
CA VAL A 152 10.47 -14.83 -9.62
C VAL A 152 9.51 -15.92 -9.14
N ASN A 153 9.26 -15.98 -7.83
CA ASN A 153 8.28 -16.88 -7.23
C ASN A 153 6.93 -16.19 -7.09
N GLY A 154 5.87 -16.77 -7.69
CA GLY A 154 4.52 -16.18 -7.66
C GLY A 154 3.91 -16.07 -6.25
N THR A 155 4.20 -17.00 -5.35
CA THR A 155 3.72 -16.94 -3.95
C THR A 155 4.40 -15.82 -3.15
N GLU A 156 5.70 -15.62 -3.35
CA GLU A 156 6.43 -14.52 -2.71
C GLU A 156 6.00 -13.16 -3.28
N LEU A 157 5.79 -13.08 -4.59
CA LEU A 157 5.23 -11.91 -5.24
C LEU A 157 3.83 -11.59 -4.69
N LEU A 158 2.95 -12.59 -4.60
CA LEU A 158 1.61 -12.41 -4.02
C LEU A 158 1.68 -11.91 -2.58
N THR A 159 2.56 -12.49 -1.76
CA THR A 159 2.77 -12.09 -0.36
C THR A 159 3.24 -10.63 -0.28
N THR A 160 4.11 -10.22 -1.20
CA THR A 160 4.57 -8.83 -1.29
C THR A 160 3.43 -7.90 -1.67
N LEU A 161 2.63 -8.26 -2.69
CA LEU A 161 1.51 -7.46 -3.17
C LEU A 161 0.42 -7.27 -2.11
N GLN A 162 0.15 -8.26 -1.26
CA GLN A 162 -0.78 -8.11 -0.13
C GLN A 162 -0.40 -6.98 0.84
N GLY A 163 0.86 -6.51 0.86
CA GLY A 163 1.30 -5.36 1.66
C GLY A 163 1.23 -4.01 0.96
N THR A 164 0.58 -3.92 -0.21
CA THR A 164 0.65 -2.76 -1.11
C THR A 164 -0.73 -2.18 -1.45
N TYR A 165 -0.73 -0.99 -2.03
CA TYR A 165 -1.92 -0.29 -2.50
C TYR A 165 -1.79 0.03 -3.99
N GLY A 166 -2.88 -0.16 -4.73
CA GLY A 166 -2.98 0.11 -6.16
C GLY A 166 -3.81 1.35 -6.47
N LYS A 167 -3.43 2.10 -7.50
CA LYS A 167 -4.24 3.19 -8.08
C LYS A 167 -4.34 3.00 -9.57
N VAL A 168 -5.55 2.69 -10.02
CA VAL A 168 -5.89 2.41 -11.42
C VAL A 168 -6.40 3.68 -12.07
N VAL A 169 -5.72 4.10 -13.13
CA VAL A 169 -6.11 5.24 -13.97
C VAL A 169 -6.59 4.68 -15.30
N THR A 170 -7.90 4.77 -15.54
CA THR A 170 -8.50 4.41 -16.82
C THR A 170 -8.20 5.50 -17.84
N LEU A 171 -7.60 5.10 -18.96
CA LEU A 171 -7.28 5.96 -20.10
C LEU A 171 -8.34 5.82 -21.21
N TRP A 172 -8.83 4.60 -21.42
CA TRP A 172 -9.88 4.25 -22.37
C TRP A 172 -10.68 3.09 -21.77
N ASP A 173 -11.95 3.33 -21.41
CA ASP A 173 -12.82 2.27 -20.90
C ASP A 173 -13.04 1.20 -22.00
N PRO A 174 -12.91 -0.10 -21.69
CA PRO A 174 -13.12 -1.18 -22.66
C PRO A 174 -14.51 -1.21 -23.31
N SER A 175 -15.52 -0.62 -22.66
CA SER A 175 -16.89 -0.54 -23.16
C SER A 175 -17.12 0.58 -24.18
N ASP A 176 -16.20 1.54 -24.27
CA ASP A 176 -16.31 2.68 -25.17
C ASP A 176 -15.74 2.40 -26.57
N ASP A 177 -16.45 2.78 -27.62
CA ASP A 177 -15.97 2.67 -29.01
C ASP A 177 -14.75 3.57 -29.30
N LEU A 178 -14.62 4.69 -28.57
CA LEU A 178 -13.56 5.70 -28.73
C LEU A 178 -13.08 6.18 -27.35
N PRO A 179 -11.81 6.58 -27.20
CA PRO A 179 -11.30 7.20 -25.98
C PRO A 179 -11.69 8.69 -25.91
N ASP A 180 -12.98 9.00 -25.92
CA ASP A 180 -13.49 10.37 -25.98
C ASP A 180 -13.85 10.99 -24.61
N TYR A 181 -13.69 10.21 -23.53
CA TYR A 181 -13.77 10.69 -22.15
C TYR A 181 -12.39 11.03 -21.55
N PRO A 182 -12.33 12.00 -20.61
CA PRO A 182 -11.11 12.26 -19.85
C PRO A 182 -10.69 11.03 -19.02
N PRO A 183 -9.38 10.81 -18.83
CA PRO A 183 -8.90 9.78 -17.91
C PRO A 183 -9.44 9.99 -16.49
N TYR A 184 -9.80 8.90 -15.82
CA TYR A 184 -10.35 8.91 -14.47
C TYR A 184 -9.75 7.79 -13.61
N VAL A 185 -9.92 7.89 -12.30
CA VAL A 185 -9.54 6.82 -11.37
C VAL A 185 -10.76 5.95 -11.13
N PHE A 186 -10.66 4.66 -11.42
CA PHE A 186 -11.67 3.71 -11.03
C PHE A 186 -11.42 3.25 -9.58
N ALA A 187 -12.43 3.41 -8.73
CA ALA A 187 -12.35 2.96 -7.35
C ALA A 187 -12.67 1.46 -7.27
N VAL A 188 -11.63 0.62 -7.41
CA VAL A 188 -11.69 -0.86 -7.36
C VAL A 188 -12.29 -1.39 -6.04
N ASP A 189 -12.11 -0.64 -4.95
CA ASP A 189 -12.70 -0.91 -3.64
C ASP A 189 -14.02 -0.15 -3.39
N SER A 190 -14.57 0.54 -4.40
CA SER A 190 -15.87 1.20 -4.24
C SER A 190 -16.94 0.16 -3.92
N PRO A 191 -17.92 0.49 -3.07
CA PRO A 191 -19.01 -0.44 -2.77
C PRO A 191 -19.73 -1.00 -4.02
N PHE A 192 -19.80 -0.21 -5.10
CA PHE A 192 -20.24 -0.67 -6.42
C PHE A 192 -19.36 -1.82 -6.94
N ALA A 193 -18.04 -1.62 -7.02
CA ALA A 193 -17.08 -2.65 -7.42
C ALA A 193 -17.02 -3.85 -6.44
N LEU A 194 -17.33 -3.63 -5.16
CA LEU A 194 -17.47 -4.67 -4.13
C LEU A 194 -18.74 -5.51 -4.30
N GLY A 195 -19.69 -5.12 -5.16
CA GLY A 195 -21.02 -5.72 -5.18
C GLY A 195 -21.81 -5.51 -3.88
N GLN A 196 -21.43 -4.50 -3.10
CA GLN A 196 -22.12 -4.07 -1.88
C GLN A 196 -23.12 -2.94 -2.14
N ASP A 197 -23.08 -2.31 -3.32
CA ASP A 197 -24.06 -1.32 -3.80
C ASP A 197 -25.08 -1.94 -4.77
N THR A 198 -25.64 -3.10 -4.46
CA THR A 198 -26.58 -3.79 -5.37
C THR A 198 -27.88 -3.01 -5.65
N ASN A 199 -28.10 -1.90 -4.93
CA ASN A 199 -29.26 -1.03 -5.01
C ASN A 199 -28.92 0.42 -5.45
N ASN A 200 -27.66 0.71 -5.80
CA ASN A 200 -27.20 2.00 -6.33
C ASN A 200 -27.54 3.21 -5.43
N ASP A 201 -27.47 3.04 -4.10
CA ASP A 201 -27.74 4.11 -3.13
C ASP A 201 -26.46 4.71 -2.55
N LEU A 202 -25.29 4.11 -2.80
CA LEU A 202 -24.02 4.58 -2.25
C LEU A 202 -23.46 5.79 -3.01
N ALA A 203 -23.98 6.09 -4.21
CA ALA A 203 -23.80 7.37 -4.89
C ALA A 203 -24.32 8.58 -4.08
N GLN A 204 -25.24 8.36 -3.12
CA GLN A 204 -25.72 9.42 -2.21
C GLN A 204 -24.85 9.60 -0.95
N LEU A 205 -23.90 8.68 -0.70
CA LEU A 205 -23.10 8.65 0.53
C LEU A 205 -21.67 9.15 0.36
N TRP A 206 -21.25 9.47 -0.87
CA TRP A 206 -20.11 10.34 -1.09
C TRP A 206 -20.55 11.79 -0.95
N GLU A 207 -20.43 12.34 0.25
CA GLU A 207 -20.52 13.79 0.46
C GLU A 207 -19.48 14.47 -0.43
N THR A 208 -19.95 15.04 -1.54
CA THR A 208 -19.22 16.07 -2.27
C THR A 208 -18.87 17.15 -1.26
N GLY A 209 -17.57 17.33 -1.02
CA GLY A 209 -17.06 18.34 -0.10
C GLY A 209 -17.80 19.66 -0.26
N ASP A 210 -18.35 20.13 0.86
CA ASP A 210 -19.13 21.35 1.04
C ASP A 210 -18.67 22.50 0.13
N VAL A 211 -19.57 22.91 -0.77
CA VAL A 211 -19.49 24.21 -1.46
C VAL A 211 -20.83 24.93 -1.30
N THR A 212 -21.00 25.52 -0.13
CA THR A 212 -21.62 26.84 0.09
C THR A 212 -23.14 26.98 -0.07
N ASN A 213 -23.79 27.04 1.10
CA ASN A 213 -24.76 28.03 1.58
C ASN A 213 -26.01 28.45 0.76
N SER A 214 -27.14 28.35 1.48
CA SER A 214 -28.35 29.19 1.48
C SER A 214 -29.24 29.21 0.23
N GLU A 215 -30.44 28.63 0.33
CA GLU A 215 -31.65 29.40 0.65
C GLU A 215 -32.86 28.52 1.02
N SER A 216 -33.65 29.08 1.93
CA SER A 216 -34.88 28.65 2.58
C SER A 216 -35.98 28.00 1.73
N GLY A 217 -36.77 27.12 2.35
CA GLY A 217 -38.14 26.87 1.89
C GLY A 217 -38.84 25.67 2.50
N SER A 218 -39.31 25.80 3.73
CA SER A 218 -40.32 24.92 4.35
C SER A 218 -41.58 24.79 3.49
N ASN A 219 -42.14 23.58 3.37
CA ASN A 219 -43.58 23.40 3.49
C ASN A 219 -43.98 21.96 3.85
N SER A 220 -44.85 21.91 4.85
CA SER A 220 -45.55 20.78 5.45
C SER A 220 -46.86 20.46 4.73
N GLU A 221 -47.44 19.30 5.10
CA GLU A 221 -48.84 18.87 4.89
C GLU A 221 -49.19 18.45 3.45
N SER A 222 -50.05 17.47 3.16
CA SER A 222 -51.04 16.65 3.89
C SER A 222 -51.34 15.45 2.98
N GLY A 223 -51.76 14.28 3.48
CA GLY A 223 -53.19 14.02 3.65
C GLY A 223 -53.55 12.68 3.03
N SER A 224 -54.07 11.79 3.87
CA SER A 224 -54.72 10.53 3.53
C SER A 224 -55.95 10.73 2.65
N ASN A 225 -56.19 9.83 1.70
CA ASN A 225 -57.55 9.39 1.40
C ASN A 225 -57.58 7.97 0.80
N SER A 226 -58.33 7.11 1.49
CA SER A 226 -58.91 5.87 1.02
C SER A 226 -60.07 6.16 0.07
N GLU A 227 -60.23 5.39 -1.01
CA GLU A 227 -61.56 4.84 -1.35
C GLU A 227 -61.49 3.67 -2.34
N SER A 228 -62.42 2.76 -2.10
CA SER A 228 -62.70 1.46 -2.69
C SER A 228 -63.30 1.50 -4.10
N GLY A 229 -63.09 0.43 -4.87
CA GLY A 229 -63.87 0.13 -6.07
C GLY A 229 -63.66 -1.30 -6.54
N SER A 230 -64.53 -2.21 -6.09
CA SER A 230 -64.70 -3.58 -6.56
C SER A 230 -65.47 -3.65 -7.89
N ASN A 231 -65.04 -4.55 -8.79
CA ASN A 231 -65.81 -5.34 -9.78
C ASN A 231 -64.82 -5.80 -10.85
N SER A 232 -64.87 -6.96 -11.50
CA SER A 232 -65.55 -8.25 -11.36
C SER A 232 -65.12 -9.03 -12.63
N GLU A 233 -64.79 -10.31 -12.48
CA GLU A 233 -64.85 -11.38 -13.50
C GLU A 233 -63.98 -11.29 -14.79
N SER A 234 -63.11 -12.29 -14.98
CA SER A 234 -63.39 -13.37 -15.95
C SER A 234 -62.30 -14.46 -15.91
N ASN A 235 -62.75 -15.71 -15.74
CA ASN A 235 -62.09 -17.03 -15.81
C ASN A 235 -61.23 -17.52 -14.63
#